data_AF-A0A9W4RQK6-F1
#
_entry.id   AF-A0A9W4RQK6-F1
#
_cell.length_a   1.000
_cell.length_b   1.000
_cell.length_c   1.000
_cell.angle_alpha   90.00
_cell.angle_beta   90.00
_cell.angle_gamma   90.00
#
_symmetry.space_group_name_H-M   'P 1'
#
loop_
_entity.id
_entity.type
_entity.pdbx_description
1 polymer ?
#
loop_
_entity_poly.entity_id
_entity_poly.type
_entity_poly.pdbx_seq_one_letter_code
_entity_poly.pdbx_strand_id
1 'polypeptide(L)'
;MRYTISGAAALLGLAGSASAQLRASAYTDPQTGIDFQRYKPDAYPYSFGIAVPETTGTDFIGQMVVPISTKGNWGAVSLKGGMLNGLLFVAWADGEDIVTSFRIGSAYSNPDVYTKTEVKATPIANGTFVNSTHFSYTFLCSNCVDSTATTLAGESPILGWAFSDTSPTTPSDPASALNYHSAGFGQFGLDIASAKSAKFEEWSKYAKEVETTPVPGNGTTTPVPGNSTTPITTSNSTYDVIVVGGGPAGIIAAERIAESGASVLLIERGPANTVPLGSDLALPWNDTLTPYDIPALGSSMTSLSGISMCSDTASTAGCLLGGSSSINGLNFIHPPEHDFQRWPKGWNWADMSAAAERLYERNPGTTEPSDDKKYYDDLTYRVLSGLLSGKGWKEVDSIESPNEKQAVFSRPSWSIKDNLRAGPARTYMPFAQQLPNFTLKLETKVIQVERTGSTITGVLTQAADGSKQIIKVNQGGKVVLAAGAMSSPRILWNSGIGKSDALAIVKQGAASTGVTLPAEADWIDLPVGHHLQDHAQVMLQFNSQTNFTAYGFNAIASNPVTSDLALYKEGSGPITQAAQ
;
A
#
# COMPACT_ATOMS: atom_id res chain seq x y z
N MET A 1 -3.39 5.76 -38.61
CA MET A 1 -3.99 6.31 -37.37
C MET A 1 -3.52 5.46 -36.21
N ARG A 2 -2.58 5.97 -35.40
CA ARG A 2 -2.11 5.32 -34.17
C ARG A 2 -2.99 5.83 -33.04
N TYR A 3 -3.85 4.98 -32.50
CA TYR A 3 -4.59 5.28 -31.27
C TYR A 3 -3.72 4.84 -30.09
N THR A 4 -3.17 5.81 -29.37
CA THR A 4 -2.57 5.63 -28.05
C THR A 4 -3.69 5.41 -27.04
N ILE A 5 -3.87 4.15 -26.61
CA ILE A 5 -4.72 3.79 -25.50
C ILE A 5 -3.85 3.82 -24.25
N SER A 6 -3.96 4.91 -23.48
CA SER A 6 -3.35 5.01 -22.14
C SER A 6 -4.11 4.09 -21.19
N GLY A 7 -3.42 3.09 -20.65
CA GLY A 7 -3.95 2.20 -19.62
C GLY A 7 -4.21 2.97 -18.32
N ALA A 8 -5.45 2.95 -17.85
CA ALA A 8 -5.84 3.53 -16.57
C ALA A 8 -5.69 2.46 -15.47
N ALA A 9 -4.83 2.74 -14.49
CA ALA A 9 -4.64 1.90 -13.31
C ALA A 9 -5.70 2.19 -12.25
N ALA A 10 -6.31 1.12 -11.76
CA ALA A 10 -7.08 0.90 -10.54
C ALA A 10 -7.32 2.12 -9.61
N LEU A 11 -8.50 2.73 -9.71
CA LEU A 11 -9.05 3.63 -8.69
C LEU A 11 -9.72 2.80 -7.58
N LEU A 12 -9.10 2.77 -6.40
CA LEU A 12 -9.81 2.72 -5.11
C LEU A 12 -10.49 4.09 -4.93
N GLY A 13 -11.56 4.30 -5.70
CA GLY A 13 -12.42 5.47 -5.66
C GLY A 13 -13.80 5.10 -5.12
N LEU A 14 -13.87 4.68 -3.86
CA LEU A 14 -15.14 4.64 -3.12
C LEU A 14 -15.16 5.80 -2.12
N ALA A 15 -15.42 7.00 -2.66
CA ALA A 15 -16.00 8.13 -1.92
C ALA A 15 -16.90 8.99 -2.84
N GLY A 16 -17.31 8.48 -4.00
CA GLY A 16 -18.02 9.26 -5.03
C GLY A 16 -19.51 9.50 -4.77
N SER A 17 -20.09 8.98 -3.68
CA SER A 17 -21.54 9.06 -3.46
C SER A 17 -21.94 9.49 -2.04
N ALA A 18 -20.99 9.94 -1.21
CA ALA A 18 -21.26 10.53 0.12
C ALA A 18 -20.73 11.97 0.26
N SER A 19 -20.44 12.66 -0.85
CA SER A 19 -19.88 14.02 -0.87
C SER A 19 -20.82 15.09 -0.29
N ALA A 20 -22.08 14.74 -0.01
CA ALA A 20 -23.02 15.64 0.66
C ALA A 20 -22.75 15.80 2.17
N GLN A 21 -22.03 14.87 2.83
CA GLN A 21 -21.84 14.88 4.29
C GLN A 21 -20.41 15.25 4.76
N LEU A 22 -19.38 15.10 3.92
CA LEU A 22 -17.99 15.43 4.30
C LEU A 22 -17.54 16.74 3.64
N ARG A 23 -17.91 17.87 4.25
CA ARG A 23 -17.55 19.21 3.77
C ARG A 23 -16.60 19.92 4.74
N ALA A 24 -15.75 20.78 4.18
CA ALA A 24 -15.05 21.78 4.97
C ALA A 24 -16.06 22.74 5.65
N SER A 25 -15.67 23.29 6.79
CA SER A 25 -16.45 24.28 7.55
C SER A 25 -15.60 25.50 7.87
N ALA A 26 -16.25 26.63 8.12
CA ALA A 26 -15.56 27.86 8.52
C ALA A 26 -14.68 27.65 9.77
N TYR A 27 -13.45 28.14 9.71
CA TYR A 27 -12.48 28.08 10.80
C TYR A 27 -11.57 29.31 10.75
N THR A 28 -11.50 30.06 11.84
CA THR A 28 -10.52 31.14 12.01
C THR A 28 -9.32 30.59 12.77
N ASP A 29 -8.14 30.68 12.17
CA ASP A 29 -6.90 30.26 12.82
C ASP A 29 -6.52 31.25 13.93
N PRO A 30 -6.42 30.82 15.20
CA PRO A 30 -6.18 31.74 16.32
C PRO A 30 -4.77 32.33 16.33
N GLN A 31 -3.81 31.72 15.63
CA GLN A 31 -2.42 32.19 15.57
C GLN A 31 -2.22 33.28 14.51
N THR A 32 -2.81 33.09 13.33
CA THR A 32 -2.65 34.02 12.20
C THR A 32 -3.82 34.98 12.03
N GLY A 33 -5.00 34.67 12.57
CA GLY A 33 -6.24 35.42 12.34
C GLY A 33 -6.84 35.22 10.95
N ILE A 34 -6.35 34.24 10.17
CA ILE A 34 -6.82 33.94 8.82
C ILE A 34 -8.10 33.10 8.89
N ASP A 35 -9.11 33.46 8.12
CA ASP A 35 -10.33 32.67 7.97
C ASP A 35 -10.17 31.66 6.84
N PHE A 36 -10.38 30.39 7.15
CA PHE A 36 -10.30 29.25 6.24
C PHE A 36 -11.65 28.55 6.10
N GLN A 37 -11.85 27.86 4.98
CA GLN A 37 -12.68 26.66 4.97
C GLN A 37 -11.80 25.47 5.32
N ARG A 38 -12.02 24.88 6.50
CA ARG A 38 -11.21 23.77 7.03
C ARG A 38 -11.98 22.46 7.05
N TYR A 39 -11.36 21.43 6.51
CA TYR A 39 -11.79 20.05 6.69
C TYR A 39 -10.95 19.37 7.76
N LYS A 40 -11.61 18.70 8.70
CA LYS A 40 -11.02 17.86 9.75
C LYS A 40 -11.86 16.57 9.85
N PRO A 41 -11.34 15.42 9.44
CA PRO A 41 -12.05 14.15 9.61
C PRO A 41 -12.26 13.84 11.09
N ASP A 42 -13.46 13.39 11.50
CA ASP A 42 -13.74 13.05 12.90
C ASP A 42 -12.86 11.90 13.41
N ALA A 43 -12.56 10.94 12.54
CA ALA A 43 -11.78 9.75 12.88
C ALA A 43 -10.26 10.00 12.91
N TYR A 44 -9.78 11.16 12.44
CA TYR A 44 -8.35 11.36 12.21
C TYR A 44 -7.86 12.74 12.69
N PRO A 45 -6.72 12.80 13.40
CA PRO A 45 -6.18 14.07 13.92
C PRO A 45 -5.46 14.92 12.85
N TYR A 46 -5.91 14.88 11.59
CA TYR A 46 -5.43 15.67 10.46
C TYR A 46 -6.39 16.84 10.18
N SER A 47 -5.91 17.98 9.69
CA SER A 47 -6.79 18.95 9.05
C SER A 47 -6.11 19.76 7.94
N PHE A 48 -6.93 20.17 6.96
CA PHE A 48 -6.51 21.08 5.91
C PHE A 48 -7.50 22.24 5.77
N GLY A 49 -6.99 23.46 5.85
CA GLY A 49 -7.71 24.71 5.64
C GLY A 49 -7.29 25.38 4.34
N ILE A 50 -8.24 26.00 3.64
CA ILE A 50 -7.98 26.76 2.42
C ILE A 50 -8.74 28.09 2.41
N ALA A 51 -8.05 29.14 1.97
CA ALA A 51 -8.60 30.46 1.67
C ALA A 51 -8.16 30.87 0.26
N VAL A 52 -9.08 31.43 -0.53
CA VAL A 52 -8.85 31.82 -1.93
C VAL A 52 -9.24 33.29 -2.15
N PRO A 53 -8.70 33.97 -3.17
CA PRO A 53 -9.14 35.32 -3.53
C PRO A 53 -10.59 35.34 -4.04
N GLU A 54 -11.26 36.48 -3.94
CA GLU A 54 -12.65 36.65 -4.43
C GLU A 54 -12.78 36.34 -5.93
N THR A 55 -11.79 36.78 -6.70
CA THR A 55 -11.59 36.36 -8.08
C THR A 55 -10.57 35.23 -8.09
N THR A 56 -11.04 34.00 -8.31
CA THR A 56 -10.21 32.80 -8.32
C THR A 56 -9.09 32.94 -9.35
N GLY A 57 -7.85 33.06 -8.86
CA GLY A 57 -6.64 33.11 -9.66
C GLY A 57 -5.86 31.80 -9.55
N THR A 58 -4.54 31.91 -9.63
CA THR A 58 -3.62 30.76 -9.56
C THR A 58 -3.18 30.43 -8.12
N ASP A 59 -3.56 31.25 -7.15
CA ASP A 59 -2.98 31.28 -5.81
C ASP A 59 -4.02 30.99 -4.72
N PHE A 60 -3.58 30.38 -3.62
CA PHE A 60 -4.39 30.18 -2.42
C PHE A 60 -3.53 30.21 -1.16
N ILE A 61 -4.13 30.39 0.02
CA ILE A 61 -3.47 30.20 1.32
C ILE A 61 -3.97 28.89 1.91
N GLY A 62 -3.04 28.00 2.23
CA GLY A 62 -3.31 26.70 2.84
C GLY A 62 -2.85 26.66 4.30
N GLN A 63 -3.54 25.88 5.13
CA GLN A 63 -3.05 25.47 6.45
C GLN A 63 -3.15 23.96 6.56
N MET A 64 -2.02 23.29 6.82
CA MET A 64 -1.99 21.86 7.10
C MET A 64 -1.61 21.61 8.55
N VAL A 65 -2.41 20.82 9.26
CA VAL A 65 -2.11 20.39 10.64
C VAL A 65 -2.08 18.87 10.68
N VAL A 66 -0.97 18.31 11.14
CA VAL A 66 -0.69 16.87 11.09
C VAL A 66 -0.13 16.41 12.42
N PRO A 67 -0.63 15.29 12.99
CA PRO A 67 -0.16 14.78 14.27
C PRO A 67 1.29 14.32 14.19
N ILE A 68 2.02 14.42 15.30
CA ILE A 68 3.37 13.88 15.45
C ILE A 68 3.28 12.60 16.29
N SER A 69 3.81 11.50 15.76
CA SER A 69 3.94 10.24 16.47
C SER A 69 5.40 9.98 16.88
N THR A 70 5.65 8.94 17.66
CA THR A 70 7.01 8.48 18.00
C THR A 70 7.82 8.01 16.79
N LYS A 71 7.15 7.62 15.69
CA LYS A 71 7.78 7.23 14.42
C LYS A 71 7.92 8.41 13.45
N GLY A 72 7.50 9.61 13.85
CA GLY A 72 7.51 10.81 13.01
C GLY A 72 6.15 11.15 12.41
N ASN A 73 6.12 11.68 11.18
CA ASN A 73 4.91 12.07 10.48
C ASN A 73 5.18 12.45 9.01
N TRP A 74 4.13 12.49 8.21
CA TRP A 74 3.99 13.41 7.06
C TRP A 74 2.51 13.57 6.71
N GLY A 75 2.12 14.70 6.13
CA GLY A 75 0.76 14.92 5.62
C GLY A 75 0.77 15.48 4.21
N ALA A 76 -0.34 15.28 3.49
CA ALA A 76 -0.50 15.75 2.13
C ALA A 76 -1.94 16.19 1.85
N VAL A 77 -2.08 17.07 0.85
CA VAL A 77 -3.34 17.42 0.20
C VAL A 77 -3.21 17.20 -1.30
N SER A 78 -4.25 16.61 -1.90
CA SER A 78 -4.42 16.58 -3.37
C SER A 78 -5.38 17.68 -3.78
N LEU A 79 -4.94 18.54 -4.69
CA LEU A 79 -5.77 19.63 -5.23
C LEU A 79 -6.77 19.18 -6.31
N LYS A 80 -6.85 17.86 -6.57
CA LYS A 80 -7.71 17.24 -7.60
C LYS A 80 -8.56 16.08 -7.05
N GLY A 81 -8.60 15.91 -5.73
CA GLY A 81 -9.29 14.78 -5.09
C GLY A 81 -8.43 13.52 -5.08
N GLY A 82 -8.28 12.87 -6.23
CA GLY A 82 -7.45 11.65 -6.36
C GLY A 82 -5.95 11.94 -6.29
N MET A 83 -5.15 10.92 -5.97
CA MET A 83 -3.67 11.01 -5.99
C MET A 83 -3.12 11.21 -7.43
N LEU A 84 -3.75 10.59 -8.42
CA LEU A 84 -3.24 10.54 -9.78
C LEU A 84 -3.46 11.84 -10.55
N ASN A 85 -2.42 12.28 -11.26
CA ASN A 85 -2.42 13.43 -12.16
C ASN A 85 -2.93 14.74 -11.52
N GLY A 86 -2.85 14.84 -10.19
CA GLY A 86 -3.15 16.03 -9.42
C GLY A 86 -1.88 16.59 -8.79
N LEU A 87 -1.83 17.92 -8.61
CA LEU A 87 -0.77 18.53 -7.82
C LEU A 87 -0.97 18.14 -6.35
N LEU A 88 0.04 17.49 -5.79
CA LEU A 88 0.06 17.10 -4.38
C LEU A 88 0.99 18.06 -3.65
N PHE A 89 0.53 18.60 -2.53
CA PHE A 89 1.39 19.31 -1.60
C PHE A 89 1.59 18.45 -0.36
N VAL A 90 2.86 18.20 -0.01
CA VAL A 90 3.27 17.32 1.09
C VAL A 90 4.13 18.11 2.06
N ALA A 91 3.96 17.89 3.36
CA ALA A 91 4.76 18.48 4.42
C ALA A 91 5.02 17.48 5.55
N TRP A 92 6.15 17.60 6.23
CA TRP A 92 6.48 16.83 7.42
C TRP A 92 7.45 17.57 8.33
N ALA A 93 7.46 17.19 9.62
CA ALA A 93 8.44 17.71 10.56
C ALA A 93 9.78 16.96 10.43
N ASP A 94 10.87 17.72 10.48
CA ASP A 94 12.24 17.22 10.67
C ASP A 94 12.87 17.99 11.84
N GLY A 95 12.80 17.39 13.04
CA GLY A 95 13.12 18.11 14.27
C GLY A 95 12.13 19.25 14.53
N GLU A 96 12.63 20.49 14.63
CA GLU A 96 11.81 21.70 14.80
C GLU A 96 11.44 22.36 13.46
N ASP A 97 12.02 21.89 12.35
CA ASP A 97 11.78 22.41 11.00
C ASP A 97 10.63 21.66 10.31
N ILE A 98 10.07 22.29 9.28
CA ILE A 98 9.06 21.67 8.41
C ILE A 98 9.61 21.62 6.99
N VAL A 99 9.75 20.41 6.46
CA VAL A 99 10.14 20.15 5.07
C VAL A 99 8.87 20.01 4.23
N THR A 100 8.87 20.65 3.06
CA THR A 100 7.74 20.61 2.13
C THR A 100 8.16 20.17 0.74
N SER A 101 7.21 19.60 0.02
CA SER A 101 7.46 19.06 -1.32
C SER A 101 6.19 19.07 -2.15
N PHE A 102 6.29 19.59 -3.38
CA PHE A 102 5.26 19.37 -4.38
C PHE A 102 5.53 18.05 -5.09
N ARG A 103 4.49 17.23 -5.25
CA ARG A 103 4.56 15.91 -5.88
C ARG A 103 3.51 15.76 -6.98
N ILE A 104 3.75 14.82 -7.89
CA ILE A 104 2.76 14.39 -8.89
C ILE A 104 2.79 12.87 -9.03
N GLY A 105 1.62 12.23 -8.91
CA GLY A 105 1.49 10.79 -9.08
C GLY A 105 1.00 10.43 -10.48
N SER A 106 1.77 9.66 -11.25
CA SER A 106 1.30 9.06 -12.51
C SER A 106 0.73 7.65 -12.32
N ALA A 107 1.01 7.02 -11.18
CA ALA A 107 0.52 5.72 -10.75
C ALA A 107 0.31 5.70 -9.22
N TYR A 108 -0.33 4.66 -8.69
CA TYR A 108 -0.48 4.41 -7.24
C TYR A 108 0.82 3.84 -6.65
N SER A 109 1.90 4.58 -6.83
CA SER A 109 3.26 4.35 -6.34
C SER A 109 3.79 5.61 -5.65
N ASN A 110 5.03 5.61 -5.18
CA ASN A 110 5.65 6.83 -4.68
C ASN A 110 5.55 7.96 -5.72
N PRO A 111 5.01 9.14 -5.38
CA PRO A 111 4.84 10.20 -6.37
C PRO A 111 6.16 10.95 -6.59
N ASP A 112 6.44 11.27 -7.84
CA ASP A 112 7.66 11.99 -8.23
C ASP A 112 7.63 13.42 -7.72
N VAL A 113 8.81 14.00 -7.50
CA VAL A 113 8.94 15.44 -7.22
C VAL A 113 8.40 16.23 -8.41
N TYR A 114 7.51 17.17 -8.14
CA TYR A 114 6.98 18.06 -9.16
C TYR A 114 8.01 19.15 -9.46
N THR A 115 8.60 19.11 -10.66
CA THR A 115 9.80 19.87 -11.00
C THR A 115 9.54 21.27 -11.57
N LYS A 116 8.28 21.68 -11.77
CA LYS A 116 7.99 23.03 -12.27
C LYS A 116 8.26 24.06 -11.19
N THR A 117 9.21 24.95 -11.43
CA THR A 117 9.66 25.99 -10.49
C THR A 117 8.65 27.13 -10.29
N GLU A 118 7.57 27.14 -11.07
CA GLU A 118 6.52 28.16 -11.00
C GLU A 118 5.66 28.00 -9.74
N VAL A 119 5.46 26.76 -9.26
CA VAL A 119 4.70 26.52 -8.02
C VAL A 119 5.58 26.76 -6.81
N LYS A 120 5.06 27.50 -5.82
CA LYS A 120 5.80 27.82 -4.59
C LYS A 120 4.88 27.72 -3.39
N ALA A 121 5.39 27.19 -2.29
CA ALA A 121 4.77 27.24 -0.97
C ALA A 121 5.64 28.13 -0.08
N THR A 122 5.15 29.33 0.20
CA THR A 122 5.85 30.32 1.02
C THR A 122 5.24 30.35 2.42
N PRO A 123 6.00 30.07 3.50
CA PRO A 123 5.42 29.94 4.82
C PRO A 123 4.92 31.28 5.38
N ILE A 124 3.83 31.20 6.14
CA ILE A 124 3.33 32.25 7.01
C ILE A 124 3.79 31.91 8.43
N ALA A 125 4.79 32.65 8.93
CA ALA A 125 5.56 32.29 10.12
C ALA A 125 4.69 32.03 11.36
N ASN A 126 3.72 32.90 11.65
CA ASN A 126 2.88 32.76 12.84
C ASN A 126 1.99 31.51 12.83
N GLY A 127 1.68 30.96 11.65
CA GLY A 127 0.91 29.72 11.51
C GLY A 127 1.76 28.47 11.29
N THR A 128 3.10 28.62 11.35
CA THR A 128 4.05 27.57 11.00
C THR A 128 4.90 27.21 12.21
N PHE A 129 4.72 26.00 12.76
CA PHE A 129 5.45 25.54 13.94
C PHE A 129 5.38 24.02 14.10
N VAL A 130 6.33 23.47 14.86
CA VAL A 130 6.34 22.08 15.34
C VAL A 130 6.24 22.09 16.86
N ASN A 131 5.40 21.22 17.44
CA ASN A 131 5.37 20.99 18.89
C ASN A 131 5.33 19.48 19.20
N SER A 132 5.12 19.09 20.46
CA SER A 132 5.12 17.67 20.86
C SER A 132 3.94 16.84 20.36
N THR A 133 2.90 17.47 19.79
CA THR A 133 1.64 16.81 19.40
C THR A 133 1.36 16.87 17.91
N HIS A 134 1.76 17.95 17.23
CA HIS A 134 1.51 18.17 15.81
C HIS A 134 2.47 19.21 15.24
N PHE A 135 2.58 19.23 13.91
CA PHE A 135 3.07 20.40 13.20
C PHE A 135 1.89 21.14 12.56
N SER A 136 2.03 22.45 12.43
CA SER A 136 1.17 23.31 11.63
C SER A 136 2.03 23.96 10.56
N TYR A 137 1.59 23.93 9.30
CA TYR A 137 2.22 24.62 8.19
C TYR A 137 1.18 25.48 7.49
N THR A 138 1.20 26.78 7.74
CA THR A 138 0.37 27.77 7.04
C THR A 138 1.21 28.43 5.95
N PHE A 139 0.72 28.48 4.72
CA PHE A 139 1.51 28.92 3.56
C PHE A 139 0.68 29.57 2.48
N LEU A 140 1.31 30.51 1.76
CA LEU A 140 0.84 30.98 0.46
C LEU A 140 1.32 30.01 -0.62
N CYS A 141 0.38 29.40 -1.34
CA CYS A 141 0.65 28.58 -2.51
C CYS A 141 0.52 29.44 -3.77
N SER A 142 1.64 29.86 -4.36
CA SER A 142 1.66 30.64 -5.60
C SER A 142 1.73 29.73 -6.82
N ASN A 143 0.94 30.07 -7.85
CA ASN A 143 0.79 29.33 -9.11
C ASN A 143 0.30 27.88 -8.97
N CYS A 144 -0.29 27.52 -7.84
CA CYS A 144 -0.68 26.15 -7.55
C CYS A 144 -2.01 25.71 -8.18
N VAL A 145 -2.86 26.67 -8.60
CA VAL A 145 -4.15 26.39 -9.24
C VAL A 145 -4.00 26.40 -10.76
N ASP A 146 -4.11 25.22 -11.36
CA ASP A 146 -4.16 25.01 -12.81
C ASP A 146 -5.29 24.03 -13.17
N SER A 147 -5.91 24.28 -14.32
CA SER A 147 -6.98 23.47 -14.92
C SER A 147 -6.64 22.00 -15.17
N THR A 148 -5.36 21.65 -15.33
CA THR A 148 -4.97 20.25 -15.61
C THR A 148 -4.67 19.45 -14.34
N ALA A 149 -4.10 20.11 -13.33
CA ALA A 149 -3.60 19.47 -12.11
C ALA A 149 -4.48 19.72 -10.87
N THR A 150 -5.48 20.59 -10.94
CA THR A 150 -6.36 20.93 -9.82
C THR A 150 -7.82 20.99 -10.23
N THR A 151 -8.73 20.83 -9.26
CA THR A 151 -10.18 21.05 -9.42
C THR A 151 -10.64 22.40 -8.88
N LEU A 152 -9.73 23.22 -8.32
CA LEU A 152 -10.04 24.47 -7.64
C LEU A 152 -10.65 25.56 -8.55
N ALA A 153 -10.66 25.37 -9.88
CA ALA A 153 -11.35 26.25 -10.81
C ALA A 153 -12.87 25.97 -10.93
N GLY A 154 -13.38 24.86 -10.38
CA GLY A 154 -14.80 24.50 -10.39
C GLY A 154 -15.60 25.09 -9.22
N GLU A 155 -16.94 25.04 -9.29
CA GLU A 155 -17.83 25.57 -8.23
C GLU A 155 -17.90 24.68 -6.98
N SER A 156 -17.58 23.40 -7.09
CA SER A 156 -17.58 22.43 -5.97
C SER A 156 -16.39 21.48 -6.09
N PRO A 157 -15.16 21.98 -5.90
CA PRO A 157 -13.95 21.16 -5.96
C PRO A 157 -13.98 20.02 -4.95
N ILE A 158 -13.40 18.90 -5.34
CA ILE A 158 -13.11 17.78 -4.45
C ILE A 158 -11.62 17.81 -4.16
N LEU A 159 -11.26 17.85 -2.88
CA LEU A 159 -9.87 17.77 -2.44
C LEU A 159 -9.61 16.40 -1.81
N GLY A 160 -8.38 15.93 -1.96
CA GLY A 160 -7.90 14.72 -1.31
C GLY A 160 -7.02 15.06 -0.12
N TRP A 161 -6.94 14.18 0.85
CA TRP A 161 -6.01 14.28 1.97
C TRP A 161 -5.41 12.91 2.27
N ALA A 162 -4.19 12.93 2.81
CA ALA A 162 -3.50 11.74 3.26
C ALA A 162 -2.51 12.12 4.36
N PHE A 163 -2.24 11.23 5.31
CA PHE A 163 -1.13 11.38 6.23
C PHE A 163 -0.59 10.04 6.71
N SER A 164 0.60 10.08 7.27
CA SER A 164 1.33 8.98 7.86
C SER A 164 1.79 9.39 9.25
N ASP A 165 1.81 8.42 10.16
CA ASP A 165 2.40 8.53 11.49
C ASP A 165 3.90 8.19 11.50
N THR A 166 4.47 7.89 10.34
CA THR A 166 5.88 7.54 10.15
C THR A 166 6.53 8.57 9.24
N SER A 167 7.72 9.05 9.59
CA SER A 167 8.47 10.00 8.76
C SER A 167 8.96 9.37 7.46
N PRO A 168 9.21 10.20 6.41
CA PRO A 168 9.92 9.75 5.22
C PRO A 168 11.29 9.14 5.55
N THR A 169 11.82 8.31 4.65
CA THR A 169 13.10 7.60 4.87
C THR A 169 14.29 8.52 5.11
N THR A 170 14.26 9.73 4.56
CA THR A 170 15.28 10.77 4.76
C THR A 170 14.57 12.09 5.04
N PRO A 171 14.19 12.38 6.30
CA PRO A 171 13.34 13.51 6.64
C PRO A 171 13.90 14.87 6.23
N SER A 172 15.22 15.03 6.16
CA SER A 172 15.84 16.29 5.73
C SER A 172 15.79 16.54 4.22
N ASP A 173 15.42 15.55 3.41
CA ASP A 173 15.41 15.63 1.95
C ASP A 173 13.97 15.81 1.42
N PRO A 174 13.62 16.97 0.81
CA PRO A 174 12.30 17.19 0.23
C PRO A 174 11.98 16.22 -0.93
N ALA A 175 12.97 15.52 -1.49
CA ALA A 175 12.79 14.47 -2.49
C ALA A 175 12.62 13.06 -1.90
N SER A 176 12.72 12.89 -0.58
CA SER A 176 12.62 11.59 0.08
C SER A 176 11.37 10.80 -0.34
N ALA A 177 11.52 9.48 -0.45
CA ALA A 177 10.41 8.59 -0.70
C ALA A 177 9.40 8.65 0.46
N LEU A 178 8.13 8.84 0.13
CA LEU A 178 7.04 8.80 1.10
C LEU A 178 6.64 7.34 1.36
N ASN A 179 6.62 6.90 2.63
CA ASN A 179 5.98 5.63 2.96
C ASN A 179 4.46 5.71 2.71
N TYR A 180 3.74 4.58 2.66
CA TYR A 180 2.29 4.60 2.44
C TYR A 180 1.56 5.35 3.56
N HIS A 181 0.54 6.14 3.21
CA HIS A 181 -0.29 6.91 4.14
C HIS A 181 -1.30 6.03 4.90
N SER A 182 -0.79 5.01 5.61
CA SER A 182 -1.61 4.06 6.36
C SER A 182 -2.34 4.69 7.55
N ALA A 183 -1.92 5.87 8.02
CA ALA A 183 -2.55 6.51 9.17
C ALA A 183 -3.90 7.16 8.84
N GLY A 184 -4.13 7.49 7.57
CA GLY A 184 -5.44 7.91 7.08
C GLY A 184 -5.36 8.66 5.75
N PHE A 185 -6.41 8.52 4.95
CA PHE A 185 -6.60 9.25 3.70
C PHE A 185 -8.07 9.31 3.34
N GLY A 186 -8.42 10.20 2.42
CA GLY A 186 -9.78 10.31 1.90
C GLY A 186 -9.96 11.51 0.99
N GLN A 187 -11.21 11.84 0.72
CA GLN A 187 -11.60 13.00 -0.08
C GLN A 187 -12.72 13.77 0.63
N PHE A 188 -12.81 15.06 0.37
CA PHE A 188 -13.86 15.93 0.90
C PHE A 188 -14.28 16.97 -0.13
N GLY A 189 -15.53 17.39 -0.03
CA GLY A 189 -16.06 18.50 -0.83
C GLY A 189 -15.64 19.84 -0.23
N LEU A 190 -15.17 20.76 -1.07
CA LEU A 190 -14.91 22.13 -0.70
C LEU A 190 -15.97 23.04 -1.33
N ASP A 191 -16.70 23.78 -0.50
CA ASP A 191 -17.46 24.92 -0.96
C ASP A 191 -16.50 26.09 -1.19
N ILE A 192 -16.07 26.25 -2.44
CA ILE A 192 -15.09 27.27 -2.80
C ILE A 192 -15.64 28.68 -2.64
N ALA A 193 -16.96 28.88 -2.75
CA ALA A 193 -17.57 30.19 -2.55
C ALA A 193 -17.36 30.66 -1.11
N SER A 194 -17.51 29.76 -0.15
CA SER A 194 -17.26 30.03 1.27
C SER A 194 -15.78 30.17 1.63
N ALA A 195 -14.87 29.78 0.74
CA ALA A 195 -13.41 29.94 0.91
C ALA A 195 -12.88 31.28 0.37
N LYS A 196 -13.71 32.04 -0.37
CA LYS A 196 -13.33 33.35 -0.92
C LYS A 196 -13.25 34.41 0.17
N SER A 197 -12.22 35.24 0.13
CA SER A 197 -12.05 36.34 1.09
C SER A 197 -11.49 37.60 0.44
N ALA A 198 -12.12 38.74 0.74
CA ALA A 198 -11.59 40.07 0.41
C ALA A 198 -10.27 40.38 1.15
N LYS A 199 -9.99 39.70 2.27
CA LYS A 199 -8.74 39.85 3.03
C LYS A 199 -7.60 38.98 2.48
N PHE A 200 -7.83 38.20 1.43
CA PHE A 200 -6.82 37.31 0.86
C PHE A 200 -5.51 38.06 0.53
N GLU A 201 -5.61 39.23 -0.10
CA GLU A 201 -4.44 40.04 -0.46
C GLU A 201 -3.71 40.63 0.75
N GLU A 202 -4.42 40.82 1.87
CA GLU A 202 -3.80 41.22 3.13
C GLU A 202 -3.03 40.04 3.74
N TRP A 203 -3.68 38.88 3.83
CA TRP A 203 -3.09 37.67 4.41
C TRP A 203 -1.91 37.13 3.60
N SER A 204 -1.92 37.26 2.27
CA SER A 204 -0.83 36.81 1.43
C SER A 204 0.47 37.56 1.72
N LYS A 205 0.39 38.81 2.18
CA LYS A 205 1.55 39.63 2.60
C LYS A 205 2.20 39.13 3.90
N TYR A 206 1.53 38.24 4.64
CA TYR A 206 2.11 37.60 5.82
C TYR A 206 3.11 36.52 5.43
N ALA A 207 3.05 36.02 4.19
CA ALA A 207 4.01 35.07 3.67
C ALA A 207 5.35 35.79 3.47
N LYS A 208 6.39 35.27 4.09
CA LYS A 208 7.75 35.79 3.93
C LYS A 208 8.61 34.69 3.37
N GLU A 209 9.38 35.00 2.34
CA GLU A 209 10.45 34.11 1.92
C GLU A 209 11.40 33.95 3.12
N VAL A 210 11.58 32.71 3.55
CA VAL A 210 12.69 32.39 4.44
C VAL A 210 13.94 32.57 3.58
N GLU A 211 14.81 33.52 3.93
CA GLU A 211 16.15 33.56 3.34
C GLU A 211 16.79 32.20 3.63
N THR A 212 16.82 31.33 2.62
CA THR A 212 17.74 30.21 2.62
C THR A 212 19.13 30.82 2.50
N THR A 213 19.72 31.18 3.63
CA THR A 213 21.16 31.32 3.69
C THR A 213 21.72 29.96 3.24
N PRO A 214 22.49 29.88 2.14
CA PRO A 214 23.29 28.70 1.91
C PRO A 214 24.21 28.65 3.12
N VAL A 215 24.01 27.65 3.99
CA VAL A 215 24.91 27.42 5.13
C VAL A 215 26.32 27.35 4.54
N PRO A 216 27.20 28.34 4.79
CA PRO A 216 28.61 28.15 4.51
C PRO A 216 29.04 27.05 5.46
N GLY A 217 29.55 25.94 4.93
CA GLY A 217 30.14 24.88 5.73
C GLY A 217 31.20 25.49 6.62
N ASN A 218 30.85 25.76 7.88
CA ASN A 218 31.80 26.19 8.87
C ASN A 218 32.57 24.94 9.26
N GLY A 219 33.82 24.89 8.79
CA GLY A 219 34.76 23.78 8.96
C GLY A 219 35.22 23.58 10.40
N THR A 220 34.29 23.36 11.32
CA THR A 220 34.55 22.46 12.44
C THR A 220 34.17 21.08 11.95
N THR A 221 35.21 20.28 11.71
CA THR A 221 35.16 18.84 11.47
C THR A 221 34.62 18.12 12.71
N THR A 222 33.36 18.36 13.08
CA THR A 222 32.55 17.25 13.57
C THR A 222 32.26 16.38 12.36
N PRO A 223 32.57 15.08 12.40
CA PRO A 223 32.25 14.21 11.29
C PRO A 223 30.78 14.37 10.97
N VAL A 224 30.48 14.79 9.74
CA VAL A 224 29.32 14.27 9.03
C VAL A 224 29.27 12.78 9.39
N PRO A 225 28.12 12.18 9.72
CA PRO A 225 27.96 10.76 9.48
C PRO A 225 28.05 10.58 7.96
N GLY A 226 29.27 10.71 7.43
CA GLY A 226 29.59 10.28 6.10
C GLY A 226 29.18 8.84 6.09
N ASN A 227 28.36 8.48 5.11
CA ASN A 227 28.03 7.12 4.71
C ASN A 227 28.36 6.16 5.84
N SER A 228 27.49 6.05 6.85
CA SER A 228 27.67 5.04 7.90
C SER A 228 27.64 3.72 7.16
N THR A 229 28.80 3.27 6.70
CA THR A 229 29.04 1.95 6.17
C THR A 229 29.06 1.11 7.42
N THR A 230 27.88 0.89 7.99
CA THR A 230 27.67 -0.19 8.94
C THR A 230 28.30 -1.41 8.26
N PRO A 231 29.37 -1.97 8.81
CA PRO A 231 30.11 -3.02 8.13
C PRO A 231 29.13 -4.12 7.77
N ILE A 232 29.13 -4.55 6.50
CA ILE A 232 28.29 -5.68 6.10
C ILE A 232 28.81 -6.89 6.86
N THR A 233 27.99 -7.42 7.76
CA THR A 233 28.34 -8.61 8.53
C THR A 233 28.03 -9.87 7.74
N THR A 234 28.65 -11.00 8.06
CA THR A 234 28.25 -12.31 7.53
C THR A 234 27.61 -13.09 8.66
N SER A 235 26.45 -13.71 8.39
CA SER A 235 25.81 -14.61 9.34
C SER A 235 26.66 -15.86 9.59
N ASN A 236 26.68 -16.34 10.83
CA ASN A 236 27.32 -17.62 11.17
C ASN A 236 26.46 -18.83 10.75
N SER A 237 25.19 -18.61 10.40
CA SER A 237 24.27 -19.66 9.98
C SER A 237 24.18 -19.74 8.46
N THR A 238 24.08 -20.96 7.96
CA THR A 238 23.95 -21.31 6.53
C THR A 238 22.76 -22.24 6.34
N TYR A 239 22.20 -22.26 5.14
CA TYR A 239 20.98 -22.99 4.81
C TYR A 239 21.09 -23.69 3.47
N ASP A 240 20.45 -24.84 3.30
CA ASP A 240 20.35 -25.52 2.01
C ASP A 240 19.50 -24.71 1.04
N VAL A 241 18.43 -24.09 1.55
CA VAL A 241 17.58 -23.19 0.75
C VAL A 241 17.23 -21.92 1.52
N ILE A 242 17.43 -20.77 0.87
CA ILE A 242 16.90 -19.49 1.33
C ILE A 242 15.71 -19.11 0.43
N VAL A 243 14.53 -18.97 1.01
CA VAL A 243 13.33 -18.48 0.33
C VAL A 243 13.12 -17.01 0.67
N VAL A 244 12.99 -16.17 -0.36
CA VAL A 244 12.90 -14.72 -0.22
C VAL A 244 11.48 -14.25 -0.50
N GLY A 245 10.79 -13.77 0.54
CA GLY A 245 9.41 -13.29 0.50
C GLY A 245 8.44 -14.29 1.12
N GLY A 246 7.78 -13.90 2.20
CA GLY A 246 6.76 -14.67 2.93
C GLY A 246 5.35 -14.51 2.38
N GLY A 247 5.18 -14.32 1.06
CA GLY A 247 3.88 -14.35 0.38
C GLY A 247 3.33 -15.76 0.17
N PRO A 248 2.20 -15.94 -0.54
CA PRO A 248 1.59 -17.26 -0.73
C PRO A 248 2.54 -18.31 -1.29
N ALA A 249 3.25 -17.98 -2.37
CA ALA A 249 4.20 -18.90 -3.00
C ALA A 249 5.39 -19.20 -2.09
N GLY A 250 5.93 -18.19 -1.39
CA GLY A 250 7.11 -18.36 -0.55
C GLY A 250 6.85 -19.19 0.70
N ILE A 251 5.72 -18.99 1.37
CA ILE A 251 5.33 -19.82 2.53
C ILE A 251 5.17 -21.29 2.12
N ILE A 252 4.40 -21.54 1.05
CA ILE A 252 4.16 -22.91 0.58
C ILE A 252 5.47 -23.56 0.13
N ALA A 253 6.29 -22.86 -0.67
CA ALA A 253 7.57 -23.39 -1.12
C ALA A 253 8.51 -23.71 0.04
N ALA A 254 8.62 -22.81 1.02
CA ALA A 254 9.51 -23.01 2.16
C ALA A 254 9.11 -24.23 2.99
N GLU A 255 7.82 -24.42 3.25
CA GLU A 255 7.33 -25.62 3.95
C GLU A 255 7.62 -26.89 3.16
N ARG A 256 7.24 -26.95 1.87
CA ARG A 256 7.43 -28.16 1.04
C ARG A 256 8.90 -28.53 0.87
N ILE A 257 9.78 -27.53 0.82
CA ILE A 257 11.23 -27.77 0.78
C ILE A 257 11.73 -28.27 2.13
N ALA A 258 11.25 -27.71 3.25
CA ALA A 258 11.61 -28.19 4.57
C ALA A 258 11.12 -29.62 4.83
N GLU A 259 9.95 -30.02 4.32
CA GLU A 259 9.45 -31.42 4.37
C GLU A 259 10.41 -32.43 3.71
N SER A 260 11.29 -31.99 2.78
CA SER A 260 12.31 -32.84 2.17
C SER A 260 13.53 -33.11 3.07
N GLY A 261 13.62 -32.45 4.23
CA GLY A 261 14.75 -32.53 5.16
C GLY A 261 15.83 -31.45 4.96
N ALA A 262 15.70 -30.61 3.92
CA ALA A 262 16.62 -29.50 3.68
C ALA A 262 16.48 -28.41 4.76
N SER A 263 17.58 -27.81 5.20
CA SER A 263 17.55 -26.63 6.08
C SER A 263 17.05 -25.40 5.30
N VAL A 264 15.96 -24.79 5.77
CA VAL A 264 15.27 -23.70 5.06
C VAL A 264 15.20 -22.44 5.90
N LEU A 265 15.62 -21.31 5.31
CA LEU A 265 15.36 -19.97 5.83
C LEU A 265 14.32 -19.28 4.95
N LEU A 266 13.17 -18.91 5.52
CA LEU A 266 12.22 -18.00 4.91
C LEU A 266 12.46 -16.58 5.43
N ILE A 267 12.75 -15.64 4.53
CA ILE A 267 12.97 -14.23 4.84
C ILE A 267 11.77 -13.41 4.38
N GLU A 268 11.17 -12.63 5.27
CA GLU A 268 10.11 -11.68 4.96
C GLU A 268 10.52 -10.27 5.40
N ARG A 269 10.24 -9.28 4.55
CA ARG A 269 10.63 -7.89 4.79
C ARG A 269 9.73 -7.17 5.79
N GLY A 270 8.49 -7.63 5.94
CA GLY A 270 7.50 -7.07 6.84
C GLY A 270 7.33 -7.82 8.16
N PRO A 271 6.43 -7.32 9.03
CA PRO A 271 6.11 -7.93 10.31
C PRO A 271 5.17 -9.13 10.16
N ALA A 272 4.88 -9.78 11.28
CA ALA A 272 3.83 -10.81 11.36
C ALA A 272 2.43 -10.20 11.17
N ASN A 273 1.51 -10.98 10.60
CA ASN A 273 0.14 -10.55 10.34
C ASN A 273 -0.88 -10.99 11.42
N THR A 274 -0.63 -12.07 12.18
CA THR A 274 -1.58 -12.60 13.17
C THR A 274 -0.95 -12.69 14.55
N VAL A 275 -1.75 -12.61 15.62
CA VAL A 275 -1.25 -12.75 17.02
C VAL A 275 -0.45 -14.06 17.22
N PRO A 276 -0.91 -15.25 16.77
CA PRO A 276 -0.13 -16.49 16.92
C PRO A 276 1.23 -16.49 16.20
N LEU A 277 1.41 -15.60 15.23
CA LEU A 277 2.67 -15.44 14.48
C LEU A 277 3.52 -14.28 15.02
N GLY A 278 3.09 -13.62 16.10
CA GLY A 278 3.83 -12.55 16.77
C GLY A 278 3.42 -11.12 16.38
N SER A 279 2.22 -10.91 15.83
CA SER A 279 1.70 -9.56 15.56
C SER A 279 1.23 -8.88 16.85
N ASP A 280 1.52 -7.59 16.98
CA ASP A 280 1.06 -6.70 18.05
C ASP A 280 -0.21 -5.91 17.70
N LEU A 281 -0.75 -6.09 16.50
CA LEU A 281 -1.93 -5.39 15.99
C LEU A 281 -3.24 -6.08 16.39
N ALA A 282 -3.38 -6.45 17.66
CA ALA A 282 -4.60 -7.07 18.16
C ALA A 282 -5.80 -6.11 18.10
N LEU A 283 -7.00 -6.66 17.91
CA LEU A 283 -8.24 -5.87 17.87
C LEU A 283 -8.61 -5.39 19.29
N PRO A 284 -9.12 -4.14 19.46
CA PRO A 284 -9.49 -3.62 20.78
C PRO A 284 -10.54 -4.46 21.53
N TRP A 285 -11.36 -5.21 20.79
CA TRP A 285 -12.41 -6.08 21.32
C TRP A 285 -12.03 -7.58 21.31
N ASN A 286 -10.83 -7.94 20.83
CA ASN A 286 -10.30 -9.31 20.83
C ASN A 286 -8.76 -9.32 20.79
N ASP A 287 -8.14 -9.79 21.87
CA ASP A 287 -6.68 -9.83 22.04
C ASP A 287 -5.98 -10.99 21.32
N THR A 288 -6.75 -11.92 20.73
CA THR A 288 -6.23 -13.09 19.99
C THR A 288 -6.32 -12.95 18.47
N LEU A 289 -7.04 -11.94 17.98
CA LEU A 289 -7.27 -11.69 16.56
C LEU A 289 -6.73 -10.32 16.15
N THR A 290 -6.24 -10.23 14.92
CA THR A 290 -5.85 -8.97 14.27
C THR A 290 -6.87 -8.58 13.20
N PRO A 291 -6.85 -7.34 12.68
CA PRO A 291 -7.66 -6.98 11.50
C PRO A 291 -7.48 -7.92 10.30
N TYR A 292 -6.28 -8.49 10.14
CA TYR A 292 -5.96 -9.42 9.06
C TYR A 292 -6.78 -10.72 9.14
N ASP A 293 -7.26 -11.07 10.33
CA ASP A 293 -8.01 -12.31 10.57
C ASP A 293 -9.47 -12.23 10.17
N ILE A 294 -10.03 -11.01 10.17
CA ILE A 294 -11.46 -10.78 10.02
C ILE A 294 -11.82 -10.68 8.54
N PRO A 295 -12.62 -11.64 7.99
CA PRO A 295 -12.98 -11.61 6.57
C PRO A 295 -13.63 -10.30 6.12
N ALA A 296 -14.54 -9.77 6.93
CA ALA A 296 -15.28 -8.55 6.65
C ALA A 296 -14.42 -7.30 6.51
N LEU A 297 -13.19 -7.30 7.05
CA LEU A 297 -12.25 -6.19 6.89
C LEU A 297 -11.46 -6.23 5.58
N GLY A 298 -11.63 -7.26 4.75
CA GLY A 298 -10.77 -7.51 3.59
C GLY A 298 -10.71 -6.40 2.54
N SER A 299 -11.83 -5.75 2.24
CA SER A 299 -11.88 -4.60 1.32
C SER A 299 -11.41 -3.29 1.94
N SER A 300 -11.30 -3.26 3.27
CA SER A 300 -10.99 -2.08 4.07
C SER A 300 -9.54 -2.03 4.54
N MET A 301 -8.78 -3.11 4.38
CA MET A 301 -7.44 -3.29 4.94
C MET A 301 -6.52 -2.11 4.68
N THR A 302 -6.47 -1.59 3.44
CA THR A 302 -5.57 -0.48 3.10
C THR A 302 -5.94 0.84 3.78
N SER A 303 -7.18 0.99 4.28
CA SER A 303 -7.65 2.17 5.01
C SER A 303 -7.48 2.09 6.53
N LEU A 304 -7.05 0.94 7.05
CA LEU A 304 -6.84 0.75 8.48
C LEU A 304 -5.43 1.20 8.90
N SER A 305 -5.34 1.78 10.09
CA SER A 305 -4.06 2.16 10.69
C SER A 305 -3.22 0.93 11.05
N GLY A 306 -1.89 1.08 10.99
CA GLY A 306 -0.93 0.02 11.33
C GLY A 306 -0.77 -1.08 10.28
N ILE A 307 -1.48 -1.00 9.14
CA ILE A 307 -1.34 -1.98 8.07
C ILE A 307 -0.05 -1.78 7.28
N SER A 308 0.76 -2.84 7.23
CA SER A 308 2.08 -2.78 6.60
C SER A 308 2.01 -2.94 5.09
N MET A 309 2.37 -1.88 4.38
CA MET A 309 2.31 -1.77 2.92
C MET A 309 3.69 -1.51 2.33
N CYS A 310 3.88 -1.95 1.10
CA CYS A 310 5.12 -1.74 0.39
C CYS A 310 5.24 -0.29 -0.08
N SER A 311 6.32 0.39 0.31
CA SER A 311 6.59 1.80 -0.07
C SER A 311 7.41 1.95 -1.34
N ASP A 312 8.01 0.86 -1.81
CA ASP A 312 9.03 0.83 -2.86
C ASP A 312 8.59 -0.02 -4.07
N THR A 313 7.28 -0.14 -4.30
CA THR A 313 6.69 -0.88 -5.42
C THR A 313 5.93 0.04 -6.36
N ALA A 314 5.82 -0.36 -7.63
CA ALA A 314 5.13 0.42 -8.67
C ALA A 314 3.59 0.42 -8.51
N SER A 315 3.07 -0.37 -7.58
CA SER A 315 1.65 -0.47 -7.23
C SER A 315 1.50 -0.92 -5.77
N THR A 316 0.27 -0.99 -5.30
CA THR A 316 -0.11 -1.45 -3.96
C THR A 316 0.31 -2.92 -3.76
N ALA A 317 1.09 -3.19 -2.72
CA ALA A 317 1.46 -4.54 -2.31
C ALA A 317 1.55 -4.64 -0.78
N GLY A 318 1.17 -5.80 -0.24
CA GLY A 318 1.27 -6.10 1.18
C GLY A 318 2.70 -6.45 1.57
N CYS A 319 3.14 -5.88 2.67
CA CYS A 319 4.51 -5.98 3.15
C CYS A 319 4.57 -6.51 4.56
N LEU A 320 4.22 -7.78 4.69
CA LEU A 320 4.02 -8.49 5.93
C LEU A 320 4.00 -9.98 5.61
N LEU A 321 4.04 -10.82 6.65
CA LEU A 321 3.86 -12.25 6.47
C LEU A 321 2.49 -12.57 5.83
N GLY A 322 2.50 -13.45 4.83
CA GLY A 322 1.40 -13.70 3.90
C GLY A 322 1.33 -12.74 2.72
N GLY A 323 2.09 -11.64 2.72
CA GLY A 323 2.12 -10.64 1.65
C GLY A 323 0.71 -10.11 1.33
N SER A 324 0.42 -9.91 0.04
CA SER A 324 -0.87 -9.39 -0.38
C SER A 324 -2.08 -10.29 -0.04
N SER A 325 -1.91 -11.59 0.23
CA SER A 325 -3.06 -12.43 0.65
C SER A 325 -3.58 -12.07 2.04
N SER A 326 -2.76 -11.40 2.85
CA SER A 326 -3.17 -10.91 4.18
C SER A 326 -4.04 -9.65 4.08
N ILE A 327 -4.02 -8.94 2.95
CA ILE A 327 -4.71 -7.64 2.79
C ILE A 327 -5.71 -7.58 1.62
N ASN A 328 -5.83 -8.64 0.82
CA ASN A 328 -6.72 -8.67 -0.34
C ASN A 328 -8.20 -8.82 0.05
N GLY A 329 -9.10 -8.67 -0.92
CA GLY A 329 -10.55 -8.90 -0.78
C GLY A 329 -10.99 -10.37 -0.71
N LEU A 330 -10.10 -11.29 -0.32
CA LEU A 330 -10.36 -12.72 -0.07
C LEU A 330 -10.88 -13.56 -1.24
N ASN A 331 -11.09 -13.04 -2.45
CA ASN A 331 -11.51 -13.88 -3.58
C ASN A 331 -10.61 -15.11 -3.74
N PHE A 332 -11.23 -16.29 -3.82
CA PHE A 332 -10.56 -17.58 -3.96
C PHE A 332 -11.11 -18.31 -5.16
N ILE A 333 -10.35 -18.28 -6.24
CA ILE A 333 -10.78 -18.79 -7.53
C ILE A 333 -10.08 -20.12 -7.78
N HIS A 334 -10.88 -21.18 -7.95
CA HIS A 334 -10.41 -22.40 -8.57
C HIS A 334 -10.26 -22.12 -10.07
N PRO A 335 -9.03 -22.17 -10.62
CA PRO A 335 -8.77 -21.71 -11.97
C PRO A 335 -9.40 -22.69 -12.99
N PRO A 336 -10.00 -22.20 -14.08
CA PRO A 336 -10.36 -23.07 -15.20
C PRO A 336 -9.10 -23.71 -15.79
N GLU A 337 -9.24 -24.94 -16.28
CA GLU A 337 -8.12 -25.69 -16.85
C GLU A 337 -7.50 -24.98 -18.05
N HIS A 338 -8.31 -24.21 -18.79
CA HIS A 338 -7.86 -23.48 -19.96
C HIS A 338 -6.80 -22.41 -19.66
N ASP A 339 -6.71 -21.92 -18.41
CA ASP A 339 -5.71 -20.90 -18.04
C ASP A 339 -4.28 -21.44 -18.16
N PHE A 340 -4.10 -22.75 -17.95
CA PHE A 340 -2.82 -23.45 -18.02
C PHE A 340 -2.43 -23.85 -19.45
N GLN A 341 -3.33 -23.73 -20.43
CA GLN A 341 -3.02 -24.13 -21.83
C GLN A 341 -1.95 -23.25 -22.48
N ARG A 342 -1.79 -22.02 -21.98
CA ARG A 342 -0.75 -21.08 -22.44
C ARG A 342 0.58 -21.25 -21.71
N TRP A 343 0.65 -22.12 -20.71
CA TRP A 343 1.86 -22.34 -19.93
C TRP A 343 2.82 -23.29 -20.67
N PRO A 344 4.14 -23.25 -20.37
CA PRO A 344 5.11 -24.14 -20.98
C PRO A 344 4.78 -25.62 -20.77
N LYS A 345 5.39 -26.49 -21.58
CA LYS A 345 5.30 -27.94 -21.41
C LYS A 345 5.69 -28.35 -19.97
N GLY A 346 4.91 -29.22 -19.35
CA GLY A 346 5.08 -29.66 -17.96
C GLY A 346 4.36 -28.79 -16.92
N TRP A 347 3.60 -27.79 -17.38
CA TRP A 347 2.84 -26.85 -16.57
C TRP A 347 1.38 -26.73 -17.01
N ASN A 348 0.86 -27.68 -17.80
CA ASN A 348 -0.56 -27.68 -18.14
C ASN A 348 -1.41 -28.14 -16.93
N TRP A 349 -2.74 -28.10 -17.04
CA TRP A 349 -3.61 -28.49 -15.93
C TRP A 349 -3.38 -29.93 -15.45
N ALA A 350 -3.16 -30.89 -16.36
CA ALA A 350 -2.91 -32.28 -15.97
C ALA A 350 -1.61 -32.44 -15.16
N ASP A 351 -0.62 -31.57 -15.38
CA ASP A 351 0.61 -31.52 -14.59
C ASP A 351 0.38 -30.85 -13.21
N MET A 352 -0.49 -29.84 -13.15
CA MET A 352 -0.68 -28.96 -11.99
C MET A 352 -1.82 -29.37 -11.05
N SER A 353 -2.79 -30.15 -11.52
CA SER A 353 -4.01 -30.50 -10.78
C SER A 353 -3.69 -31.13 -9.43
N ALA A 354 -2.76 -32.07 -9.37
CA ALA A 354 -2.34 -32.70 -8.11
C ALA A 354 -1.75 -31.69 -7.10
N ALA A 355 -1.10 -30.63 -7.57
CA ALA A 355 -0.61 -29.56 -6.70
C ALA A 355 -1.74 -28.62 -6.24
N ALA A 356 -2.71 -28.36 -7.11
CA ALA A 356 -3.92 -27.61 -6.80
C ALA A 356 -4.77 -28.35 -5.74
N GLU A 357 -4.98 -29.67 -5.87
CA GLU A 357 -5.69 -30.47 -4.87
C GLU A 357 -5.04 -30.38 -3.49
N ARG A 358 -3.70 -30.47 -3.39
CA ARG A 358 -2.98 -30.27 -2.12
C ARG A 358 -3.17 -28.87 -1.51
N LEU A 359 -3.47 -27.86 -2.33
CA LEU A 359 -3.85 -26.53 -1.85
C LEU A 359 -5.28 -26.51 -1.34
N TYR A 360 -6.20 -27.12 -2.08
CA TYR A 360 -7.62 -27.18 -1.74
C TYR A 360 -7.91 -28.02 -0.49
N GLU A 361 -7.14 -29.08 -0.25
CA GLU A 361 -7.17 -29.83 1.01
C GLU A 361 -6.92 -28.94 2.24
N ARG A 362 -6.04 -27.94 2.12
CA ARG A 362 -5.72 -27.02 3.23
C ARG A 362 -6.68 -25.84 3.29
N ASN A 363 -7.12 -25.35 2.13
CA ASN A 363 -8.07 -24.26 1.95
C ASN A 363 -8.96 -24.52 0.74
N PRO A 364 -10.15 -25.12 0.92
CA PRO A 364 -11.06 -25.41 -0.21
C PRO A 364 -11.70 -24.14 -0.77
N GLY A 365 -11.70 -23.05 0.01
CA GLY A 365 -12.56 -21.90 -0.20
C GLY A 365 -14.00 -22.19 0.23
N THR A 366 -14.82 -21.14 0.24
CA THR A 366 -16.25 -21.26 0.57
C THR A 366 -17.05 -20.16 -0.10
N THR A 367 -18.25 -20.49 -0.56
CA THR A 367 -19.30 -19.53 -0.93
C THR A 367 -20.22 -19.21 0.25
N GLU A 368 -20.14 -19.98 1.35
CA GLU A 368 -20.99 -19.90 2.54
C GLU A 368 -20.13 -19.88 3.81
N PRO A 369 -19.52 -18.73 4.16
CA PRO A 369 -18.56 -18.64 5.26
C PRO A 369 -19.18 -18.57 6.66
N SER A 370 -20.49 -18.32 6.75
CA SER A 370 -21.24 -18.33 8.02
C SER A 370 -21.71 -19.74 8.38
N ASP A 371 -21.54 -20.13 9.64
CA ASP A 371 -21.91 -21.47 10.11
C ASP A 371 -23.43 -21.71 10.06
N ASP A 372 -24.23 -20.65 10.20
CA ASP A 372 -25.68 -20.71 10.08
C ASP A 372 -26.21 -20.80 8.64
N LYS A 373 -25.31 -20.86 7.65
CA LYS A 373 -25.62 -20.98 6.22
C LYS A 373 -26.48 -19.84 5.67
N LYS A 374 -26.38 -18.64 6.26
CA LYS A 374 -27.02 -17.43 5.73
C LYS A 374 -26.02 -16.52 5.04
N TYR A 375 -26.54 -15.80 4.05
CA TYR A 375 -25.85 -14.69 3.40
C TYR A 375 -26.27 -13.38 4.08
N TYR A 376 -25.28 -12.57 4.48
CA TYR A 376 -25.50 -11.24 5.03
C TYR A 376 -25.15 -10.18 3.98
N ASP A 377 -25.72 -8.98 4.12
CA ASP A 377 -25.56 -7.88 3.14
C ASP A 377 -25.87 -8.28 1.69
N ASP A 378 -26.85 -9.18 1.52
CA ASP A 378 -27.04 -9.93 0.27
C ASP A 378 -27.87 -9.21 -0.82
N LEU A 379 -28.10 -7.91 -0.66
CA LEU A 379 -29.02 -7.20 -1.54
C LEU A 379 -28.43 -7.00 -2.95
N THR A 380 -27.14 -6.66 -3.04
CA THR A 380 -26.43 -6.46 -4.31
C THR A 380 -26.45 -7.73 -5.14
N TYR A 381 -26.14 -8.86 -4.53
CA TYR A 381 -26.20 -10.15 -5.20
C TYR A 381 -27.60 -10.44 -5.75
N ARG A 382 -28.65 -10.33 -4.93
CA ARG A 382 -30.03 -10.64 -5.35
C ARG A 382 -30.52 -9.78 -6.50
N VAL A 383 -30.14 -8.51 -6.53
CA VAL A 383 -30.47 -7.60 -7.64
C VAL A 383 -29.76 -8.01 -8.93
N LEU A 384 -28.44 -8.24 -8.88
CA LEU A 384 -27.64 -8.56 -10.06
C LEU A 384 -27.92 -9.98 -10.58
N SER A 385 -28.04 -10.97 -9.71
CA SER A 385 -28.40 -12.34 -10.08
C SER A 385 -29.77 -12.41 -10.74
N GLY A 386 -30.76 -11.64 -10.25
CA GLY A 386 -32.07 -11.51 -10.88
C GLY A 386 -32.00 -10.92 -12.29
N LEU A 387 -31.20 -9.86 -12.47
CA LEU A 387 -30.96 -9.25 -13.78
C LEU A 387 -30.33 -10.25 -14.76
N LEU A 388 -29.26 -10.93 -14.34
CA LEU A 388 -28.51 -11.87 -15.17
C LEU A 388 -29.35 -13.10 -15.53
N SER A 389 -30.07 -13.66 -14.55
CA SER A 389 -31.02 -14.76 -14.78
C SER A 389 -32.12 -14.36 -15.79
N GLY A 390 -32.65 -13.13 -15.68
CA GLY A 390 -33.61 -12.58 -16.65
C GLY A 390 -33.04 -12.40 -18.07
N LYS A 391 -31.71 -12.43 -18.23
CA LYS A 391 -31.01 -12.46 -19.53
C LYS A 391 -30.60 -13.86 -19.97
N GLY A 392 -30.99 -14.90 -19.24
CA GLY A 392 -30.68 -16.29 -19.54
C GLY A 392 -29.29 -16.74 -19.10
N TRP A 393 -28.61 -16.00 -18.21
CA TRP A 393 -27.35 -16.44 -17.62
C TRP A 393 -27.62 -17.46 -16.52
N LYS A 394 -26.68 -18.39 -16.32
CA LYS A 394 -26.79 -19.49 -15.36
C LYS A 394 -26.03 -19.18 -14.07
N GLU A 395 -26.67 -19.40 -12.92
CA GLU A 395 -25.96 -19.45 -11.63
C GLU A 395 -25.18 -20.77 -11.52
N VAL A 396 -23.91 -20.69 -11.17
CA VAL A 396 -23.03 -21.85 -10.92
C VAL A 396 -22.33 -21.67 -9.59
N ASP A 397 -21.89 -22.77 -8.98
CA ASP A 397 -20.88 -22.71 -7.94
C ASP A 397 -19.49 -22.61 -8.61
N SER A 398 -18.80 -21.49 -8.41
CA SER A 398 -17.49 -21.26 -9.06
C SER A 398 -16.35 -22.13 -8.53
N ILE A 399 -16.51 -22.76 -7.36
CA ILE A 399 -15.57 -23.72 -6.79
C ILE A 399 -15.83 -25.10 -7.39
N GLU A 400 -17.08 -25.56 -7.44
CA GLU A 400 -17.43 -26.88 -7.96
C GLU A 400 -17.37 -26.95 -9.50
N SER A 401 -17.62 -25.82 -10.18
CA SER A 401 -17.69 -25.72 -11.64
C SER A 401 -16.66 -24.71 -12.20
N PRO A 402 -15.34 -24.87 -11.93
CA PRO A 402 -14.33 -23.88 -12.31
C PRO A 402 -14.16 -23.75 -13.82
N ASN A 403 -14.57 -24.74 -14.61
CA ASN A 403 -14.54 -24.68 -16.08
C ASN A 403 -15.76 -23.96 -16.70
N GLU A 404 -16.85 -23.76 -15.96
CA GLU A 404 -18.01 -23.01 -16.46
C GLU A 404 -17.74 -21.49 -16.36
N LYS A 405 -17.54 -20.85 -17.52
CA LYS A 405 -17.17 -19.42 -17.61
C LYS A 405 -17.95 -18.62 -18.67
N GLN A 406 -18.87 -19.24 -19.40
CA GLN A 406 -19.64 -18.59 -20.46
C GLN A 406 -21.07 -18.26 -20.01
N ALA A 407 -21.42 -16.98 -19.97
CA ALA A 407 -22.76 -16.50 -19.57
C ALA A 407 -23.22 -17.09 -18.22
N VAL A 408 -22.32 -17.09 -17.25
CA VAL A 408 -22.57 -17.57 -15.88
C VAL A 408 -22.36 -16.46 -14.86
N PHE A 409 -22.95 -16.62 -13.69
CA PHE A 409 -22.62 -15.87 -12.47
C PHE A 409 -22.55 -16.84 -11.28
N SER A 410 -21.91 -16.43 -10.20
CA SER A 410 -21.74 -17.24 -8.99
C SER A 410 -21.84 -16.35 -7.76
N ARG A 411 -22.20 -16.97 -6.64
CA ARG A 411 -21.85 -16.45 -5.32
C ARG A 411 -20.34 -16.21 -5.25
N PRO A 412 -19.85 -15.13 -4.61
CA PRO A 412 -18.42 -14.95 -4.42
C PRO A 412 -17.83 -16.14 -3.66
N SER A 413 -16.74 -16.69 -4.18
CA SER A 413 -15.95 -17.70 -3.47
C SER A 413 -14.81 -17.02 -2.72
N TRP A 414 -14.74 -17.26 -1.42
CA TRP A 414 -13.77 -16.62 -0.54
C TRP A 414 -12.76 -17.60 0.04
N SER A 415 -11.56 -17.09 0.28
CA SER A 415 -10.47 -17.74 1.00
C SER A 415 -10.72 -17.58 2.50
N ILE A 416 -11.78 -18.21 2.99
CA ILE A 416 -12.22 -18.19 4.38
C ILE A 416 -12.29 -19.63 4.87
N LYS A 417 -11.82 -19.86 6.09
CA LYS A 417 -11.87 -21.15 6.78
C LYS A 417 -12.05 -20.89 8.27
N ASP A 418 -12.92 -21.66 8.91
CA ASP A 418 -13.22 -21.52 10.35
C ASP A 418 -13.58 -20.07 10.72
N ASN A 419 -14.39 -19.43 9.85
CA ASN A 419 -14.87 -18.04 9.95
C ASN A 419 -13.77 -16.96 9.96
N LEU A 420 -12.53 -17.33 9.64
CA LEU A 420 -11.36 -16.45 9.56
C LEU A 420 -10.86 -16.35 8.12
N ARG A 421 -10.13 -15.27 7.82
CA ARG A 421 -9.30 -15.21 6.62
C ARG A 421 -8.38 -16.43 6.59
N ALA A 422 -8.38 -17.18 5.50
CA ALA A 422 -7.49 -18.31 5.29
C ALA A 422 -6.17 -17.85 4.62
N GLY A 423 -5.64 -18.69 3.72
CA GLY A 423 -4.39 -18.43 3.01
C GLY A 423 -3.14 -18.93 3.73
N PRO A 424 -1.97 -18.90 3.08
CA PRO A 424 -0.81 -19.68 3.55
C PRO A 424 -0.24 -19.27 4.90
N ALA A 425 -0.38 -18.01 5.31
CA ALA A 425 0.00 -17.58 6.65
C ALA A 425 -0.74 -18.35 7.76
N ARG A 426 -2.01 -18.74 7.54
CA ARG A 426 -2.79 -19.52 8.51
C ARG A 426 -2.82 -21.02 8.22
N THR A 427 -2.72 -21.41 6.95
CA THR A 427 -2.92 -22.81 6.53
C THR A 427 -1.63 -23.59 6.25
N TYR A 428 -0.49 -22.91 6.17
CA TYR A 428 0.83 -23.53 5.90
C TYR A 428 1.86 -23.16 6.97
N MET A 429 1.97 -21.87 7.32
CA MET A 429 2.99 -21.40 8.26
C MET A 429 3.00 -22.14 9.63
N PRO A 430 1.86 -22.44 10.27
CA PRO A 430 1.88 -23.18 11.53
C PRO A 430 2.50 -24.57 11.43
N PHE A 431 2.36 -25.24 10.28
CA PHE A 431 3.00 -26.53 10.01
C PHE A 431 4.48 -26.36 9.69
N ALA A 432 4.84 -25.34 8.90
CA ALA A 432 6.24 -25.01 8.63
C ALA A 432 7.04 -24.74 9.92
N GLN A 433 6.47 -23.99 10.87
CA GLN A 433 7.13 -23.67 12.15
C GLN A 433 7.33 -24.88 13.07
N GLN A 434 6.62 -25.99 12.85
CA GLN A 434 6.83 -27.23 13.59
C GLN A 434 8.00 -28.07 13.04
N LEU A 435 8.49 -27.75 11.84
CA LEU A 435 9.61 -28.46 11.24
C LEU A 435 10.94 -28.00 11.87
N PRO A 436 11.78 -28.92 12.38
CA PRO A 436 13.00 -28.57 13.12
C PRO A 436 14.08 -27.91 12.24
N ASN A 437 13.95 -28.04 10.92
CA ASN A 437 14.84 -27.53 9.88
C ASN A 437 14.30 -26.28 9.17
N PHE A 438 13.23 -25.67 9.68
CA PHE A 438 12.67 -24.42 9.16
C PHE A 438 13.01 -23.25 10.08
N THR A 439 13.37 -22.11 9.49
CA THR A 439 13.63 -20.85 10.20
C THR A 439 12.89 -19.71 9.50
N LEU A 440 12.18 -18.88 10.27
CA LEU A 440 11.54 -17.66 9.80
C LEU A 440 12.31 -16.44 10.28
N LYS A 441 12.60 -15.50 9.38
CA LYS A 441 13.20 -14.20 9.69
C LYS A 441 12.33 -13.08 9.13
N LEU A 442 11.61 -12.40 10.02
CA LEU A 442 10.74 -11.25 9.70
C LEU A 442 11.54 -9.95 9.67
N GLU A 443 10.88 -8.87 9.23
CA GLU A 443 11.41 -7.49 9.24
C GLU A 443 12.81 -7.37 8.62
N THR A 444 13.07 -8.21 7.61
CA THR A 444 14.38 -8.34 6.96
C THR A 444 14.21 -8.26 5.45
N LYS A 445 14.66 -7.16 4.86
CA LYS A 445 14.57 -6.93 3.41
C LYS A 445 15.76 -7.55 2.69
N VAL A 446 15.52 -8.40 1.70
CA VAL A 446 16.57 -8.85 0.77
C VAL A 446 16.81 -7.78 -0.28
N ILE A 447 18.06 -7.35 -0.43
CA ILE A 447 18.50 -6.30 -1.36
C ILE A 447 18.91 -6.90 -2.71
N GLN A 448 19.72 -7.95 -2.67
CA GLN A 448 20.27 -8.66 -3.83
C GLN A 448 20.64 -10.10 -3.45
N VAL A 449 20.84 -10.96 -4.45
CA VAL A 449 21.49 -12.25 -4.26
C VAL A 449 23.00 -12.09 -4.39
N GLU A 450 23.75 -12.79 -3.55
CA GLU A 450 25.21 -12.84 -3.61
C GLU A 450 25.62 -13.97 -4.56
N ARG A 451 26.59 -13.71 -5.46
CA ARG A 451 26.97 -14.68 -6.48
C ARG A 451 28.42 -14.58 -6.92
N THR A 452 28.95 -15.68 -7.44
CA THR A 452 30.21 -15.76 -8.18
C THR A 452 29.92 -16.33 -9.56
N GLY A 453 30.09 -15.51 -10.60
CA GLY A 453 29.59 -15.83 -11.94
C GLY A 453 28.08 -16.14 -11.89
N SER A 454 27.68 -17.31 -12.40
CA SER A 454 26.30 -17.79 -12.37
C SER A 454 25.89 -18.57 -11.11
N THR A 455 26.80 -18.72 -10.13
CA THR A 455 26.53 -19.51 -8.92
C THR A 455 26.16 -18.62 -7.76
N ILE A 456 24.98 -18.83 -7.18
CA ILE A 456 24.51 -18.09 -6.01
C ILE A 456 25.20 -18.63 -4.75
N THR A 457 25.70 -17.72 -3.91
CA THR A 457 26.41 -18.02 -2.66
C THR A 457 25.65 -17.56 -1.42
N GLY A 458 24.61 -16.73 -1.58
CA GLY A 458 23.78 -16.25 -0.48
C GLY A 458 22.86 -15.10 -0.89
N VAL A 459 22.43 -14.33 0.11
CA VAL A 459 21.64 -13.11 -0.06
C VAL A 459 22.18 -12.00 0.83
N LEU A 460 22.15 -10.77 0.32
CA LEU A 460 22.39 -9.56 1.11
C LEU A 460 21.06 -9.07 1.66
N THR A 461 20.96 -8.96 2.99
CA THR A 461 19.79 -8.48 3.70
C THR A 461 20.04 -7.14 4.37
N GLN A 462 18.96 -6.39 4.60
CA GLN A 462 18.92 -5.17 5.37
C GLN A 462 17.80 -5.27 6.42
N ALA A 463 18.12 -4.99 7.68
CA ALA A 463 17.14 -4.89 8.76
C ALA A 463 16.52 -3.48 8.81
N ALA A 464 15.48 -3.30 9.64
CA ALA A 464 14.78 -2.02 9.79
C ALA A 464 15.68 -0.87 10.27
N ASP A 465 16.73 -1.16 11.04
CA ASP A 465 17.74 -0.19 11.50
C ASP A 465 18.78 0.17 10.42
N GLY A 466 18.64 -0.37 9.20
CA GLY A 466 19.54 -0.17 8.08
C GLY A 466 20.77 -1.08 8.06
N SER A 467 21.00 -1.87 9.11
CA SER A 467 22.13 -2.80 9.20
C SER A 467 22.07 -3.86 8.10
N LYS A 468 23.24 -4.18 7.52
CA LYS A 468 23.37 -5.12 6.40
C LYS A 468 24.06 -6.41 6.84
N GLN A 469 23.55 -7.54 6.36
CA GLN A 469 24.09 -8.86 6.64
C GLN A 469 24.04 -9.74 5.39
N ILE A 470 25.10 -10.51 5.14
CA ILE A 470 25.12 -11.59 4.15
C ILE A 470 24.73 -12.89 4.84
N ILE A 471 23.71 -13.57 4.32
CA ILE A 471 23.32 -14.92 4.73
C ILE A 471 23.67 -15.88 3.61
N LYS A 472 24.55 -16.84 3.89
CA LYS A 472 25.08 -17.77 2.88
C LYS A 472 24.21 -19.02 2.74
N VAL A 473 24.20 -19.58 1.54
CA VAL A 473 23.72 -20.94 1.34
C VAL A 473 24.83 -21.95 1.59
N ASN A 474 24.45 -23.20 1.89
CA ASN A 474 25.38 -24.34 1.91
C ASN A 474 25.97 -24.57 0.52
N GLN A 475 27.06 -25.35 0.44
CA GLN A 475 27.61 -25.77 -0.85
C GLN A 475 26.55 -26.54 -1.66
N GLY A 476 26.23 -26.05 -2.86
CA GLY A 476 25.15 -26.60 -3.70
C GLY A 476 23.74 -26.17 -3.28
N GLY A 477 23.62 -25.30 -2.28
CA GLY A 477 22.37 -24.72 -1.84
C GLY A 477 21.76 -23.76 -2.85
N LYS A 478 20.50 -23.37 -2.60
CA LYS A 478 19.67 -22.64 -3.56
C LYS A 478 19.04 -21.41 -2.92
N VAL A 479 18.72 -20.43 -3.75
CA VAL A 479 17.88 -19.29 -3.38
C VAL A 479 16.60 -19.34 -4.23
N VAL A 480 15.45 -19.20 -3.59
CA VAL A 480 14.14 -19.10 -4.24
C VAL A 480 13.63 -17.68 -4.07
N LEU A 481 13.46 -16.95 -5.17
CA LEU A 481 12.87 -15.61 -5.14
C LEU A 481 11.34 -15.71 -5.23
N ALA A 482 10.67 -15.44 -4.13
CA ALA A 482 9.21 -15.43 -3.97
C ALA A 482 8.70 -14.05 -3.49
N ALA A 483 9.44 -12.98 -3.79
CA ALA A 483 9.15 -11.61 -3.32
C ALA A 483 8.05 -10.90 -4.15
N GLY A 484 7.35 -11.63 -5.02
CA GLY A 484 6.30 -11.11 -5.90
C GLY A 484 6.80 -10.46 -7.18
N ALA A 485 5.85 -10.10 -8.06
CA ALA A 485 6.11 -9.64 -9.42
C ALA A 485 6.83 -8.29 -9.52
N MET A 486 6.84 -7.46 -8.47
CA MET A 486 7.52 -6.17 -8.45
C MET A 486 8.88 -6.21 -7.74
N SER A 487 9.02 -6.99 -6.66
CA SER A 487 10.28 -7.03 -5.90
C SER A 487 11.25 -8.10 -6.41
N SER A 488 10.79 -9.22 -6.95
CA SER A 488 11.70 -10.27 -7.46
C SER A 488 12.51 -9.78 -8.68
N PRO A 489 11.91 -9.08 -9.67
CA PRO A 489 12.67 -8.44 -10.75
C PRO A 489 13.70 -7.43 -10.24
N ARG A 490 13.34 -6.63 -9.23
CA ARG A 490 14.27 -5.69 -8.61
C ARG A 490 15.47 -6.38 -7.95
N ILE A 491 15.24 -7.46 -7.22
CA ILE A 491 16.34 -8.25 -6.63
C ILE A 491 17.26 -8.77 -7.74
N LEU A 492 16.71 -9.25 -8.87
CA LEU A 492 17.50 -9.70 -10.02
C LEU A 492 18.30 -8.55 -10.65
N TRP A 493 17.70 -7.38 -10.88
CA TRP A 493 18.41 -6.20 -11.40
C TRP A 493 19.54 -5.77 -10.46
N ASN A 494 19.28 -5.70 -9.15
CA ASN A 494 20.30 -5.38 -8.15
C ASN A 494 21.44 -6.41 -8.11
N SER A 495 21.21 -7.60 -8.64
CA SER A 495 22.20 -8.69 -8.72
C SER A 495 22.90 -8.77 -10.09
N GLY A 496 22.73 -7.76 -10.95
CA GLY A 496 23.30 -7.73 -12.30
C GLY A 496 22.65 -8.74 -13.26
N ILE A 497 21.37 -9.05 -13.08
CA ILE A 497 20.59 -9.94 -13.95
C ILE A 497 19.44 -9.13 -14.55
N GLY A 498 19.54 -8.82 -15.84
CA GLY A 498 18.60 -7.94 -16.53
C GLY A 498 19.19 -7.34 -17.81
N LYS A 499 18.36 -6.63 -18.58
CA LYS A 499 18.81 -5.86 -19.74
C LYS A 499 19.72 -4.70 -19.33
N SER A 500 20.63 -4.30 -20.21
CA SER A 500 21.68 -3.31 -19.91
C SER A 500 21.15 -1.93 -19.52
N ASP A 501 20.00 -1.52 -20.03
CA ASP A 501 19.33 -0.27 -19.68
C ASP A 501 18.83 -0.28 -18.23
N ALA A 502 18.17 -1.37 -17.80
CA ALA A 502 17.75 -1.55 -16.41
C ALA A 502 18.97 -1.58 -15.46
N LEU A 503 20.03 -2.29 -15.82
CA LEU A 503 21.25 -2.35 -15.01
C LEU A 503 22.00 -1.00 -14.96
N ALA A 504 21.96 -0.21 -16.04
CA ALA A 504 22.50 1.14 -16.05
C ALA A 504 21.76 2.06 -15.05
N ILE A 505 20.44 1.94 -14.92
CA ILE A 505 19.65 2.66 -13.91
C ILE A 505 20.10 2.28 -12.50
N VAL A 506 20.25 0.97 -12.23
CA VAL A 506 20.76 0.50 -10.93
C VAL A 506 22.15 1.06 -10.65
N LYS A 507 23.05 1.05 -11.65
CA LYS A 507 24.40 1.60 -11.52
C LYS A 507 24.41 3.09 -11.18
N GLN A 508 23.53 3.87 -11.83
CA GLN A 508 23.38 5.30 -11.55
C GLN A 508 22.84 5.57 -10.13
N GLY A 509 21.93 4.73 -9.63
CA GLY A 509 21.37 4.81 -8.29
C GLY A 509 22.17 4.12 -7.18
N ALA A 510 23.34 3.53 -7.48
CA ALA A 510 24.10 2.72 -6.53
C ALA A 510 24.52 3.53 -5.28
N ALA A 511 24.88 4.80 -5.46
CA ALA A 511 25.30 5.68 -4.37
C ALA A 511 24.18 5.96 -3.36
N SER A 512 22.93 6.09 -3.82
CA SER A 512 21.77 6.40 -2.97
C SER A 512 21.10 5.13 -2.40
N THR A 513 21.16 4.01 -3.13
CA THR A 513 20.51 2.76 -2.71
C THR A 513 21.44 1.82 -1.93
N GLY A 514 22.76 2.03 -2.03
CA GLY A 514 23.77 1.16 -1.43
C GLY A 514 23.79 -0.25 -2.03
N VAL A 515 23.30 -0.41 -3.27
CA VAL A 515 23.40 -1.63 -4.08
C VAL A 515 24.78 -1.68 -4.72
N THR A 516 25.40 -2.86 -4.77
CA THR A 516 26.68 -3.07 -5.43
C THR A 516 26.51 -4.11 -6.53
N LEU A 517 26.48 -3.64 -7.77
CA LEU A 517 26.43 -4.51 -8.93
C LEU A 517 27.75 -5.31 -9.06
N PRO A 518 27.68 -6.55 -9.56
CA PRO A 518 28.87 -7.27 -9.98
C PRO A 518 29.52 -6.57 -11.18
N ALA A 519 30.76 -6.97 -11.50
CA ALA A 519 31.47 -6.48 -12.66
C ALA A 519 30.61 -6.64 -13.93
N GLU A 520 30.69 -5.69 -14.86
CA GLU A 520 29.87 -5.71 -16.09
C GLU A 520 30.06 -6.99 -16.91
N ALA A 521 31.26 -7.57 -16.87
CA ALA A 521 31.58 -8.85 -17.52
C ALA A 521 30.78 -10.05 -16.95
N ASP A 522 30.27 -9.94 -15.72
CA ASP A 522 29.46 -10.95 -15.05
C ASP A 522 27.95 -10.66 -15.14
N TRP A 523 27.53 -9.61 -15.86
CA TRP A 523 26.10 -9.32 -16.04
C TRP A 523 25.43 -10.41 -16.89
N ILE A 524 24.21 -10.77 -16.51
CA ILE A 524 23.41 -11.78 -17.20
C ILE A 524 22.26 -11.08 -17.93
N ASP A 525 22.30 -11.10 -19.26
CA ASP A 525 21.28 -10.47 -20.09
C ASP A 525 20.01 -11.33 -20.18
N LEU A 526 19.00 -10.97 -19.39
CA LEU A 526 17.67 -11.57 -19.40
C LEU A 526 16.60 -10.48 -19.45
N PRO A 527 15.43 -10.75 -20.06
CA PRO A 527 14.33 -9.79 -20.17
C PRO A 527 13.56 -9.64 -18.84
N VAL A 528 14.27 -9.44 -17.73
CA VAL A 528 13.69 -9.27 -16.40
C VAL A 528 12.82 -8.02 -16.35
N GLY A 529 11.55 -8.18 -15.95
CA GLY A 529 10.54 -7.12 -15.91
C GLY A 529 9.76 -6.92 -17.21
N HIS A 530 10.15 -7.59 -18.30
CA HIS A 530 9.32 -7.65 -19.51
C HIS A 530 8.12 -8.58 -19.31
N HIS A 531 7.14 -8.49 -20.21
CA HIS A 531 5.90 -9.28 -20.18
C HIS A 531 5.08 -9.08 -18.90
N LEU A 532 5.17 -7.88 -18.31
CA LEU A 532 4.27 -7.44 -17.25
C LEU A 532 2.83 -7.50 -17.74
N GLN A 533 1.99 -8.17 -16.96
CA GLN A 533 0.57 -8.35 -17.22
C GLN A 533 -0.20 -8.08 -15.94
N ASP A 534 -1.40 -7.57 -16.11
CA ASP A 534 -2.41 -7.44 -15.04
C ASP A 534 -3.80 -7.57 -15.69
N HIS A 535 -4.82 -7.82 -14.87
CA HIS A 535 -6.20 -7.80 -15.35
C HIS A 535 -6.60 -6.38 -15.75
N ALA A 536 -7.08 -6.21 -16.97
CA ALA A 536 -7.70 -4.96 -17.39
C ALA A 536 -9.05 -4.81 -16.67
N GLN A 537 -9.17 -3.81 -15.81
CA GLN A 537 -10.39 -3.56 -15.05
C GLN A 537 -11.17 -2.38 -15.66
N VAL A 538 -12.48 -2.56 -15.82
CA VAL A 538 -13.41 -1.49 -16.19
C VAL A 538 -14.50 -1.44 -15.13
N MET A 539 -14.68 -0.27 -14.53
CA MET A 539 -15.73 -0.05 -13.56
C MET A 539 -17.03 0.34 -14.27
N LEU A 540 -18.11 -0.37 -13.94
CA LEU A 540 -19.46 -0.05 -14.39
C LEU A 540 -20.26 0.49 -13.20
N GLN A 541 -20.89 1.65 -13.39
CA GLN A 541 -21.75 2.26 -12.38
C GLN A 541 -23.20 2.15 -12.84
N PHE A 542 -24.07 1.74 -11.92
CA PHE A 542 -25.49 1.55 -12.18
C PHE A 542 -26.31 2.43 -11.23
N ASN A 543 -27.33 3.08 -11.76
CA ASN A 543 -28.36 3.71 -10.94
C ASN A 543 -29.41 2.65 -10.59
N SER A 544 -29.78 2.58 -9.31
CA SER A 544 -30.84 1.69 -8.84
C SER A 544 -31.97 2.48 -8.18
N GLN A 545 -33.19 1.99 -8.35
CA GLN A 545 -34.35 2.46 -7.59
C GLN A 545 -34.40 1.83 -6.18
N THR A 546 -33.64 0.76 -5.96
CA THR A 546 -33.48 0.13 -4.65
C THR A 546 -32.46 0.91 -3.82
N ASN A 547 -32.83 1.24 -2.59
CA ASN A 547 -31.90 1.87 -1.66
C ASN A 547 -30.89 0.84 -1.15
N PHE A 548 -29.60 1.07 -1.42
CA PHE A 548 -28.50 0.28 -0.88
C PHE A 548 -27.89 1.00 0.31
N THR A 549 -27.86 0.36 1.47
CA THR A 549 -27.12 0.86 2.63
C THR A 549 -25.82 0.09 2.72
N ALA A 550 -24.69 0.77 2.51
CA ALA A 550 -23.39 0.14 2.64
C ALA A 550 -23.16 -0.29 4.09
N TYR A 551 -22.73 -1.53 4.31
CA TYR A 551 -22.36 -1.99 5.62
C TYR A 551 -21.04 -1.32 6.07
N GLY A 552 -20.99 -0.90 7.34
CA GLY A 552 -19.87 -0.13 7.91
C GLY A 552 -18.65 -0.98 8.23
N PHE A 553 -18.05 -1.65 7.25
CA PHE A 553 -16.98 -2.64 7.44
C PHE A 553 -15.79 -2.11 8.25
N ASN A 554 -15.33 -0.87 7.99
CA ASN A 554 -14.19 -0.28 8.69
C ASN A 554 -14.38 -0.20 10.20
N ALA A 555 -15.61 0.04 10.66
CA ALA A 555 -15.91 0.18 12.09
C ALA A 555 -15.70 -1.14 12.86
N ILE A 556 -15.72 -2.30 12.18
CA ILE A 556 -15.44 -3.59 12.81
C ILE A 556 -14.06 -3.58 13.49
N ALA A 557 -13.06 -2.91 12.92
CA ALA A 557 -11.70 -2.93 13.47
C ALA A 557 -11.58 -2.25 14.84
N SER A 558 -12.50 -1.33 15.18
CA SER A 558 -12.42 -0.53 16.41
C SER A 558 -13.64 -0.69 17.31
N ASN A 559 -14.84 -0.60 16.75
CA ASN A 559 -16.11 -0.63 17.47
C ASN A 559 -17.20 -1.36 16.66
N PRO A 560 -17.16 -2.70 16.59
CA PRO A 560 -18.15 -3.48 15.84
C PRO A 560 -19.56 -3.34 16.44
N VAL A 561 -20.58 -3.49 15.60
CA VAL A 561 -21.97 -3.57 16.04
C VAL A 561 -22.14 -4.75 17.00
N THR A 562 -22.72 -4.50 18.18
CA THR A 562 -22.78 -5.49 19.26
C THR A 562 -23.51 -6.78 18.87
N SER A 563 -24.61 -6.69 18.11
CA SER A 563 -25.34 -7.87 17.63
C SER A 563 -24.51 -8.72 16.66
N ASP A 564 -23.75 -8.06 15.79
CA ASP A 564 -22.96 -8.74 14.76
C ASP A 564 -21.74 -9.41 15.38
N LEU A 565 -21.12 -8.75 16.37
CA LEU A 565 -20.07 -9.34 17.18
C LEU A 565 -20.56 -10.55 18.00
N ALA A 566 -21.79 -10.52 18.50
CA ALA A 566 -22.38 -11.65 19.20
C ALA A 566 -22.54 -12.87 18.27
N LEU A 567 -23.09 -12.66 17.06
CA LEU A 567 -23.16 -13.72 16.04
C LEU A 567 -21.78 -14.24 15.64
N TYR A 568 -20.80 -13.35 15.50
CA TYR A 568 -19.44 -13.74 15.12
C TYR A 568 -18.80 -14.67 16.14
N LYS A 569 -19.04 -14.44 17.44
CA LYS A 569 -18.59 -15.32 18.52
C LYS A 569 -19.25 -16.71 18.48
N GLU A 570 -20.35 -16.86 17.74
CA GLU A 570 -21.05 -18.12 17.47
C GLU A 570 -20.72 -18.68 16.08
N GLY A 571 -19.73 -18.13 15.36
CA GLY A 571 -19.34 -18.58 14.02
C GLY A 571 -20.25 -18.09 12.89
N SER A 572 -21.11 -17.10 13.15
CA SER A 572 -22.12 -16.62 12.19
C SER A 572 -22.12 -15.10 12.04
N GLY A 573 -22.91 -14.55 11.11
CA GLY A 573 -23.08 -13.11 10.98
C GLY A 573 -22.20 -12.44 9.92
N PRO A 574 -22.41 -11.13 9.68
CA PRO A 574 -21.78 -10.39 8.59
C PRO A 574 -20.24 -10.28 8.73
N ILE A 575 -19.70 -10.44 9.94
CA ILE A 575 -18.25 -10.38 10.19
C ILE A 575 -17.52 -11.59 9.57
N THR A 576 -18.21 -12.71 9.40
CA THR A 576 -17.65 -13.97 8.87
C THR A 576 -17.41 -13.98 7.36
N GLN A 577 -18.00 -13.04 6.62
CA GLN A 577 -17.89 -12.94 5.15
C GLN A 577 -17.07 -11.73 4.73
N ALA A 578 -16.46 -11.77 3.56
CA ALA A 578 -15.86 -10.56 3.00
C ALA A 578 -16.95 -9.58 2.52
N ALA A 579 -16.59 -8.30 2.41
CA ALA A 579 -17.47 -7.29 1.83
C ALA A 579 -17.83 -7.64 0.37
N GLN A 580 -19.09 -7.38 0.00
CA GLN A 580 -19.63 -7.62 -1.35
C GLN A 580 -19.64 -6.36 -2.21
#